data_AF-A0A6I4IL96-F1
#
_entry.id   AF-A0A6I4IL96-F1
#
_cell.length_a   1.000
_cell.length_b   1.000
_cell.length_c   1.000
_cell.angle_alpha   90.00
_cell.angle_beta   90.00
_cell.angle_gamma   90.00
#
_symmetry.space_group_name_H-M   'P 1'
#
loop_
_entity.id
_entity.type
_entity.pdbx_description
1 polymer ?
#
loop_
_entity_poly.entity_id
_entity_poly.type
_entity_poly.pdbx_seq_one_letter_code
_entity_poly.pdbx_strand_id
1 'polypeptide(L)'
;DSTLVDTDQPGSHNATIKMAGTDQLFKIDDESVEKASFSVLLSDLNLQGAGANSKVLTGGLILNHEKLTIQNSRLTGGYANQGGVIYNQGFASKSDRTFGFVYIVNSLIQNNKAAQGGVIYSEQPLFLITQSVIRDNEVSNTSGSLFFSQDSFDDESTGEYVVQRAIGLSNSTVFHNKGGFITNVRDGMFVNNITMIKNDKGLFLEAPQGNASISNSILVGNTINCQANSTDKAIIQSNLVTTECNRNASVKVPNILYPANQKLIAGSTDEGVCDVASKDGLLCPFNTPKDSFLGFFKPRLLESYNTLADSLIINKGRLYSDGTSVGLASCETLDQRGKRRTGYDELCDLGAIEYILNSEISSVGQDIRYGQVAKFSILGSLSEADLVTPATCKRLFGERPDGKEWQPGCLKIKQSTDTPVSKGTVTIDQNGNVIYTPNGNWHGADIFSIQVVTSISRFNEGVEFQYITIPTRIVQEPLSGIEDKSVSSGGGGSIGAGFILSLLGLVALRRFKS
;
A
#
# COMPACT_ATOMS: atom_id res chain seq x y z
N ASP A 1 30.23 -6.46 -18.43
CA ASP A 1 28.97 -5.78 -18.11
C ASP A 1 27.96 -6.74 -17.50
N SER A 2 28.00 -6.88 -16.17
CA SER A 2 26.87 -7.43 -15.43
C SER A 2 25.85 -6.31 -15.28
N THR A 3 24.77 -6.35 -16.05
CA THR A 3 23.61 -5.51 -15.79
C THR A 3 23.07 -5.91 -14.42
N LEU A 4 23.34 -5.09 -13.41
CA LEU A 4 22.55 -5.05 -12.19
C LEU A 4 21.12 -4.72 -12.63
N VAL A 5 20.30 -5.75 -12.76
CA VAL A 5 18.85 -5.56 -12.84
C VAL A 5 18.45 -5.22 -11.41
N ASP A 6 18.28 -3.93 -11.15
CA ASP A 6 17.70 -3.46 -9.90
C ASP A 6 16.25 -3.95 -9.87
N THR A 7 15.96 -4.90 -8.98
CA THR A 7 14.62 -5.47 -8.79
C THR A 7 13.82 -4.71 -7.74
N ASP A 8 14.38 -3.66 -7.15
CA ASP A 8 13.75 -2.94 -6.05
C ASP A 8 12.68 -1.96 -6.57
N GLN A 9 11.65 -1.72 -5.75
CA GLN A 9 10.56 -0.82 -6.10
C GLN A 9 11.07 0.63 -6.23
N PRO A 10 10.53 1.44 -7.17
CA PRO A 10 10.84 2.87 -7.24
C PRO A 10 10.67 3.57 -5.89
N GLY A 11 11.57 4.51 -5.56
CA GLY A 11 11.61 5.18 -4.26
C GLY A 11 12.50 4.51 -3.19
N SER A 12 12.93 3.25 -3.39
CA SER A 12 13.62 2.48 -2.33
C SER A 12 15.04 2.98 -2.03
N HIS A 13 15.74 3.56 -3.01
CA HIS A 13 17.16 3.98 -2.92
C HIS A 13 17.39 5.43 -3.35
N ASN A 14 16.51 6.33 -2.95
CA ASN A 14 16.55 7.73 -3.37
C ASN A 14 17.79 8.49 -2.86
N ALA A 15 18.31 9.38 -3.71
CA ALA A 15 19.25 10.41 -3.28
C ALA A 15 18.55 11.44 -2.37
N THR A 16 19.27 11.98 -1.39
CA THR A 16 18.71 12.96 -0.43
C THR A 16 19.25 14.36 -0.69
N ILE A 17 18.35 15.30 -0.91
CA ILE A 17 18.60 16.75 -0.90
C ILE A 17 18.18 17.28 0.45
N LYS A 18 19.14 17.78 1.22
CA LYS A 18 18.94 18.22 2.60
C LYS A 18 19.23 19.71 2.76
N MET A 19 18.37 20.38 3.53
CA MET A 19 18.53 21.77 3.91
C MET A 19 19.71 21.91 4.90
N ALA A 20 20.68 22.74 4.54
CA ALA A 20 21.81 23.11 5.40
C ALA A 20 21.74 24.57 5.88
N GLY A 21 20.95 25.41 5.20
CA GLY A 21 20.82 26.85 5.47
C GLY A 21 19.46 27.24 6.07
N THR A 22 19.12 28.52 5.97
CA THR A 22 17.85 29.10 6.45
C THR A 22 16.77 29.18 5.39
N ASP A 23 17.12 28.89 4.13
CA ASP A 23 16.23 28.98 2.98
C ASP A 23 15.65 27.62 2.60
N GLN A 24 14.58 27.68 1.81
CA GLN A 24 13.89 26.53 1.23
C GLN A 24 14.82 25.72 0.31
N LEU A 25 14.50 24.45 0.06
CA LEU A 25 15.27 23.64 -0.90
C LEU A 25 15.08 24.14 -2.33
N PHE A 26 13.84 24.53 -2.68
CA PHE A 26 13.49 25.00 -4.01
C PHE A 26 12.52 26.17 -3.95
N LYS A 27 12.78 27.20 -4.76
CA LYS A 27 11.79 28.21 -5.18
C LYS A 27 11.49 27.93 -6.65
N ILE A 28 10.25 27.53 -6.95
CA ILE A 28 9.78 27.21 -8.31
C ILE A 28 8.82 28.30 -8.74
N ASP A 29 9.35 29.31 -9.40
CA ASP A 29 8.65 30.55 -9.76
C ASP A 29 9.48 31.28 -10.83
N ASP A 30 8.89 31.58 -12.00
CA ASP A 30 9.53 32.44 -13.01
C ASP A 30 9.25 33.94 -12.79
N GLU A 31 8.56 34.28 -11.70
CA GLU A 31 8.15 35.63 -11.29
C GLU A 31 7.22 36.31 -12.31
N SER A 32 6.61 35.53 -13.20
CA SER A 32 5.62 36.00 -14.17
C SER A 32 4.22 35.54 -13.78
N VAL A 33 3.23 36.37 -14.15
CA VAL A 33 1.80 36.03 -14.10
C VAL A 33 1.17 36.00 -15.50
N GLU A 34 1.92 36.42 -16.52
CA GLU A 34 1.45 36.59 -17.89
C GLU A 34 1.68 35.34 -18.75
N LYS A 35 2.58 34.43 -18.32
CA LYS A 35 2.94 33.21 -19.05
C LYS A 35 2.21 32.00 -18.50
N ALA A 36 2.03 30.99 -19.33
CA ALA A 36 1.51 29.71 -18.84
C ALA A 36 2.51 29.07 -17.87
N SER A 37 2.00 28.47 -16.77
CA SER A 37 2.87 27.79 -15.80
C SER A 37 3.73 26.71 -16.47
N PHE A 38 5.03 26.68 -16.17
CA PHE A 38 5.93 25.61 -16.60
C PHE A 38 5.85 24.41 -15.65
N SER A 39 6.43 23.28 -16.07
CA SER A 39 6.34 22.01 -15.32
C SER A 39 7.69 21.58 -14.77
N VAL A 40 7.69 21.17 -13.51
CA VAL A 40 8.85 20.59 -12.80
C VAL A 40 8.48 19.21 -12.29
N LEU A 41 9.35 18.22 -12.55
CA LEU A 41 9.24 16.86 -12.04
C LEU A 41 10.40 16.57 -11.09
N LEU A 42 10.07 16.20 -9.86
CA LEU A 42 11.00 15.63 -8.89
C LEU A 42 10.65 14.14 -8.72
N SER A 43 11.52 13.25 -9.17
CA SER A 43 11.30 11.79 -9.16
C SER A 43 12.42 11.09 -8.41
N ASP A 44 12.06 10.15 -7.52
CA ASP A 44 13.01 9.30 -6.81
C ASP A 44 14.03 10.11 -5.98
N LEU A 45 13.52 11.14 -5.28
CA LEU A 45 14.29 12.05 -4.43
C LEU A 45 13.75 12.08 -3.00
N ASN A 46 14.65 12.15 -2.02
CA ASN A 46 14.29 12.50 -0.65
C ASN A 46 14.57 13.98 -0.44
N LEU A 47 13.54 14.73 -0.02
CA LEU A 47 13.65 16.13 0.38
C LEU A 47 13.58 16.20 1.90
N GLN A 48 14.65 16.70 2.51
CA GLN A 48 14.79 16.78 3.96
C GLN A 48 15.00 18.21 4.43
N GLY A 49 14.05 18.72 5.21
CA GLY A 49 14.11 20.05 5.82
C GLY A 49 14.97 20.08 7.09
N ALA A 50 15.12 21.28 7.65
CA ALA A 50 15.89 21.52 8.88
C ALA A 50 15.08 21.27 10.18
N GLY A 51 13.83 20.84 10.09
CA GLY A 51 12.91 20.73 11.22
C GLY A 51 12.72 22.07 11.92
N ALA A 52 12.57 22.06 13.25
CA ALA A 52 12.35 23.27 14.05
C ALA A 52 13.50 24.32 13.97
N ASN A 53 14.65 23.98 13.39
CA ASN A 53 15.73 24.92 13.12
C ASN A 53 15.49 25.77 11.85
N SER A 54 14.46 25.45 11.08
CA SER A 54 14.02 26.24 9.93
C SER A 54 13.61 27.65 10.37
N LYS A 55 14.00 28.65 9.58
CA LYS A 55 13.55 30.05 9.73
C LYS A 55 12.61 30.47 8.59
N VAL A 56 12.26 29.52 7.73
CA VAL A 56 11.37 29.76 6.58
C VAL A 56 9.96 30.03 7.08
N LEU A 57 9.32 31.06 6.52
CA LEU A 57 7.93 31.41 6.86
C LEU A 57 6.93 30.65 5.98
N THR A 58 7.23 30.50 4.70
CA THR A 58 6.37 29.86 3.70
C THR A 58 7.13 28.74 3.00
N GLY A 59 6.56 27.54 2.98
CA GLY A 59 7.14 26.41 2.25
C GLY A 59 8.38 25.86 2.92
N GLY A 60 8.21 25.00 3.91
CA GLY A 60 9.33 24.48 4.70
C GLY A 60 10.29 23.60 3.90
N LEU A 61 9.92 23.14 2.71
CA LEU A 61 10.83 22.57 1.70
C LEU A 61 10.78 23.33 0.37
N ILE A 62 9.57 23.69 -0.11
CA ILE A 62 9.36 24.23 -1.45
C ILE A 62 8.35 25.39 -1.43
N LEU A 63 8.65 26.44 -2.17
CA LEU A 63 7.67 27.43 -2.62
C LEU A 63 7.44 27.17 -4.10
N ASN A 64 6.16 26.99 -4.45
CA ASN A 64 5.74 26.68 -5.79
C ASN A 64 4.71 27.70 -6.29
N HIS A 65 4.94 28.26 -7.46
CA HIS A 65 4.00 29.08 -8.21
C HIS A 65 3.67 28.45 -9.58
N GLU A 66 4.15 27.23 -9.82
CA GLU A 66 4.17 26.57 -11.12
C GLU A 66 3.53 25.17 -11.06
N LYS A 67 3.68 24.34 -12.10
CA LYS A 67 3.21 22.93 -12.04
C LYS A 67 4.31 22.05 -11.48
N LEU A 68 4.12 21.56 -10.26
CA LEU A 68 5.05 20.68 -9.56
C LEU A 68 4.51 19.26 -9.48
N THR A 69 5.25 18.30 -10.00
CA THR A 69 5.02 16.86 -9.78
C THR A 69 6.14 16.29 -8.91
N ILE A 70 5.77 15.59 -7.84
CA ILE A 70 6.67 14.84 -6.98
C ILE A 70 6.25 13.37 -7.01
N GLN A 71 7.17 12.46 -7.34
CA GLN A 71 6.88 11.03 -7.40
C GLN A 71 7.95 10.18 -6.74
N ASN A 72 7.55 9.04 -6.17
CA ASN A 72 8.46 8.05 -5.58
C ASN A 72 9.39 8.64 -4.53
N SER A 73 8.94 9.63 -3.76
CA SER A 73 9.81 10.54 -3.00
C SER A 73 9.50 10.54 -1.51
N ARG A 74 10.47 10.94 -0.68
CA ARG A 74 10.26 11.16 0.77
C ARG A 74 10.32 12.65 1.07
N LEU A 75 9.28 13.19 1.68
CA LEU A 75 9.14 14.60 2.06
C LEU A 75 9.12 14.70 3.58
N THR A 76 10.24 15.14 4.17
CA THR A 76 10.44 15.03 5.62
C THR A 76 11.07 16.25 6.27
N GLY A 77 10.74 16.48 7.55
CA GLY A 77 11.37 17.50 8.36
C GLY A 77 11.15 18.94 7.88
N GLY A 78 10.14 19.15 7.03
CA GLY A 78 9.71 20.47 6.61
C GLY A 78 9.07 21.24 7.77
N TYR A 79 9.43 22.50 7.93
CA TYR A 79 8.96 23.35 9.02
C TYR A 79 8.80 24.80 8.56
N ALA A 80 7.58 25.35 8.69
CA ALA A 80 7.26 26.73 8.30
C ALA A 80 6.03 27.27 9.05
N ASN A 81 5.66 28.53 8.86
CA ASN A 81 4.35 29.03 9.34
C ASN A 81 3.22 28.56 8.43
N GLN A 82 3.42 28.63 7.12
CA GLN A 82 2.46 28.20 6.11
C GLN A 82 3.13 27.18 5.18
N GLY A 83 2.60 25.96 5.14
CA GLY A 83 3.11 24.93 4.23
C GLY A 83 4.37 24.30 4.78
N GLY A 84 4.23 23.30 5.66
CA GLY A 84 5.38 22.63 6.28
C GLY A 84 6.27 21.98 5.24
N VAL A 85 5.68 21.43 4.17
CA VAL A 85 6.40 20.96 2.99
C VAL A 85 6.35 22.01 1.88
N ILE A 86 5.14 22.36 1.44
CA ILE A 86 4.93 23.19 0.24
C ILE A 86 4.04 24.38 0.57
N TYR A 87 4.47 25.56 0.14
CA TYR A 87 3.60 26.70 -0.07
C TYR A 87 3.28 26.80 -1.56
N ASN A 88 2.02 26.59 -1.93
CA ASN A 88 1.53 26.61 -3.30
C ASN A 88 0.75 27.92 -3.54
N GLN A 89 1.36 28.78 -4.35
CA GLN A 89 0.91 30.12 -4.66
C GLN A 89 0.14 30.14 -5.99
N GLY A 90 -0.77 31.09 -6.14
CA GLY A 90 -1.42 31.44 -7.39
C GLY A 90 -2.88 31.01 -7.44
N PHE A 91 -3.64 31.77 -8.21
CA PHE A 91 -5.06 31.61 -8.39
C PHE A 91 -5.34 31.25 -9.86
N ALA A 92 -6.14 30.21 -10.09
CA ALA A 92 -6.73 29.99 -11.38
C ALA A 92 -7.68 31.17 -11.67
N SER A 93 -7.36 31.98 -12.67
CA SER A 93 -8.17 33.11 -13.11
C SER A 93 -8.25 33.18 -14.63
N LYS A 94 -9.10 34.06 -15.16
CA LYS A 94 -9.23 34.31 -16.61
C LYS A 94 -8.11 35.23 -17.14
N SER A 95 -7.50 36.05 -16.28
CA SER A 95 -6.50 37.05 -16.64
C SER A 95 -5.07 36.56 -16.46
N ASP A 96 -4.81 35.87 -15.35
CA ASP A 96 -3.48 35.36 -15.03
C ASP A 96 -3.32 33.99 -15.66
N ARG A 97 -2.15 33.74 -16.22
CA ARG A 97 -1.85 32.48 -16.92
C ARG A 97 -0.95 31.57 -16.08
N THR A 98 -0.47 32.06 -14.95
CA THR A 98 0.37 31.35 -13.99
C THR A 98 -0.41 31.07 -12.72
N PHE A 99 -0.43 29.80 -12.31
CA PHE A 99 -0.90 29.38 -11.00
C PHE A 99 -0.17 28.09 -10.60
N GLY A 100 0.03 27.94 -9.30
CA GLY A 100 0.64 26.76 -8.71
C GLY A 100 -0.30 25.56 -8.71
N PHE A 101 0.19 24.41 -9.16
CA PHE A 101 -0.48 23.13 -9.02
C PHE A 101 0.49 22.08 -8.52
N VAL A 102 0.10 21.35 -7.46
CA VAL A 102 0.95 20.33 -6.85
C VAL A 102 0.34 18.95 -7.06
N TYR A 103 1.09 18.06 -7.72
CA TYR A 103 0.77 16.64 -7.82
C TYR A 103 1.80 15.81 -7.07
N ILE A 104 1.38 15.05 -6.06
CA ILE A 104 2.26 14.12 -5.34
C ILE A 104 1.72 12.70 -5.51
N VAL A 105 2.57 11.80 -5.99
CA VAL A 105 2.22 10.39 -6.22
C VAL A 105 3.24 9.45 -5.61
N ASN A 106 2.79 8.31 -5.09
CA ASN A 106 3.65 7.25 -4.57
C ASN A 106 4.76 7.78 -3.65
N SER A 107 4.41 8.60 -2.67
CA SER A 107 5.39 9.30 -1.83
C SER A 107 5.10 9.16 -0.34
N LEU A 108 6.16 9.22 0.47
CA LEU A 108 6.05 9.28 1.93
C LEU A 108 6.14 10.74 2.38
N ILE A 109 5.11 11.23 3.06
CA ILE A 109 5.05 12.58 3.63
C ILE A 109 5.02 12.43 5.15
N GLN A 110 6.14 12.73 5.81
CA GLN A 110 6.30 12.41 7.21
C GLN A 110 7.08 13.45 8.03
N ASN A 111 6.67 13.66 9.29
CA ASN A 111 7.36 14.52 10.26
C ASN A 111 7.51 15.97 9.78
N ASN A 112 6.49 16.51 9.11
CA ASN A 112 6.44 17.91 8.70
C ASN A 112 5.52 18.71 9.63
N LYS A 113 5.80 20.00 9.80
CA LYS A 113 5.07 20.85 10.73
C LYS A 113 4.84 22.25 10.18
N ALA A 114 3.64 22.78 10.38
CA ALA A 114 3.37 24.19 10.19
C ALA A 114 2.25 24.72 11.09
N ALA A 115 2.12 26.04 11.19
CA ALA A 115 0.95 26.63 11.84
C ALA A 115 -0.32 26.37 11.04
N GLN A 116 -0.25 26.50 9.71
CA GLN A 116 -1.32 26.14 8.79
C GLN A 116 -0.73 25.40 7.58
N GLY A 117 -1.40 24.37 7.09
CA GLY A 117 -0.87 23.56 5.99
C GLY A 117 0.36 22.78 6.45
N GLY A 118 0.22 21.92 7.46
CA GLY A 118 1.33 21.10 8.00
C GLY A 118 2.11 20.32 6.93
N VAL A 119 1.45 20.04 5.79
CA VAL A 119 2.07 19.55 4.57
C VAL A 119 1.99 20.63 3.48
N ILE A 120 0.80 20.94 2.98
CA ILE A 120 0.60 21.92 1.92
C ILE A 120 -0.25 23.06 2.46
N TYR A 121 0.24 24.28 2.29
CA TYR A 121 -0.60 25.47 2.28
C TYR A 121 -0.78 25.89 0.84
N SER A 122 -2.02 26.00 0.38
CA SER A 122 -2.36 26.36 -0.98
C SER A 122 -3.32 27.53 -0.99
N GLU A 123 -3.07 28.55 -1.81
CA GLU A 123 -3.94 29.73 -1.89
C GLU A 123 -5.32 29.36 -2.45
N GLN A 124 -5.37 28.43 -3.41
CA GLN A 124 -6.58 27.74 -3.88
C GLN A 124 -6.43 26.22 -3.77
N PRO A 125 -7.49 25.40 -3.84
CA PRO A 125 -7.42 23.93 -3.71
C PRO A 125 -6.80 23.24 -4.96
N LEU A 126 -5.59 23.63 -5.34
CA LEU A 126 -4.87 23.22 -6.54
C LEU A 126 -3.79 22.18 -6.21
N PHE A 127 -4.20 21.08 -5.60
CA PHE A 127 -3.33 19.95 -5.34
C PHE A 127 -4.05 18.61 -5.52
N LEU A 128 -3.28 17.58 -5.87
CA LEU A 128 -3.72 16.19 -5.87
C LEU A 128 -2.64 15.32 -5.24
N ILE A 129 -3.04 14.53 -4.24
CA ILE A 129 -2.16 13.55 -3.58
C ILE A 129 -2.72 12.17 -3.83
N THR A 130 -1.91 11.28 -4.40
CA THR A 130 -2.36 9.91 -4.69
C THR A 130 -1.31 8.86 -4.34
N GLN A 131 -1.75 7.63 -4.06
CA GLN A 131 -0.88 6.47 -3.80
C GLN A 131 0.18 6.72 -2.71
N SER A 132 -0.10 7.61 -1.75
CA SER A 132 0.90 8.12 -0.83
C SER A 132 0.61 7.73 0.63
N VAL A 133 1.63 7.82 1.48
CA VAL A 133 1.50 7.67 2.92
C VAL A 133 1.73 9.01 3.59
N ILE A 134 0.74 9.50 4.32
CA ILE A 134 0.77 10.77 5.04
C ILE A 134 0.70 10.47 6.53
N ARG A 135 1.83 10.60 7.22
CA ARG A 135 1.93 10.19 8.63
C ARG A 135 2.77 11.11 9.49
N ASP A 136 2.46 11.17 10.78
CA ASP A 136 3.25 11.89 11.79
C ASP A 136 3.51 13.37 11.46
N ASN A 137 2.64 14.00 10.68
CA ASN A 137 2.71 15.44 10.43
C ASN A 137 1.90 16.20 11.48
N GLU A 138 2.25 17.47 11.71
CA GLU A 138 1.64 18.28 12.77
C GLU A 138 1.17 19.64 12.24
N VAL A 139 -0.03 20.03 12.68
CA VAL A 139 -0.52 21.41 12.55
C VAL A 139 -0.56 22.01 13.94
N SER A 140 0.07 23.17 14.15
CA SER A 140 0.03 23.80 15.48
C SER A 140 -1.22 24.66 15.72
N ASN A 141 -1.93 25.08 14.66
CA ASN A 141 -3.26 25.67 14.79
C ASN A 141 -4.31 24.56 14.92
N THR A 142 -5.09 24.59 16.01
CA THR A 142 -6.09 23.55 16.29
C THR A 142 -7.27 23.55 15.33
N SER A 143 -7.53 24.68 14.66
CA SER A 143 -8.53 24.79 13.57
C SER A 143 -7.89 24.63 12.19
N GLY A 144 -6.59 24.33 12.13
CA GLY A 144 -5.85 24.18 10.89
C GLY A 144 -5.95 22.81 10.26
N SER A 145 -5.34 22.69 9.07
CA SER A 145 -5.29 21.44 8.29
C SER A 145 -3.88 21.13 7.79
N LEU A 146 -3.57 19.85 7.53
CA LEU A 146 -2.32 19.45 6.87
C LEU A 146 -2.27 19.91 5.42
N PHE A 147 -3.35 19.67 4.69
CA PHE A 147 -3.60 20.18 3.36
C PHE A 147 -4.63 21.29 3.50
N PHE A 148 -4.16 22.53 3.43
CA PHE A 148 -5.02 23.68 3.63
C PHE A 148 -5.20 24.47 2.34
N SER A 149 -6.44 24.78 2.02
CA SER A 149 -6.81 25.70 0.95
C SER A 149 -7.37 26.98 1.55
N GLN A 150 -6.69 28.10 1.33
CA GLN A 150 -7.09 29.40 1.86
C GLN A 150 -8.43 29.83 1.27
N ASP A 151 -8.48 30.00 -0.04
CA ASP A 151 -9.64 30.50 -0.76
C ASP A 151 -10.35 29.37 -1.51
N SER A 152 -11.67 29.51 -1.67
CA SER A 152 -12.48 28.63 -2.52
C SER A 152 -12.41 29.07 -3.98
N PHE A 153 -12.86 28.21 -4.90
CA PHE A 153 -13.17 28.65 -6.26
C PHE A 153 -14.34 29.64 -6.27
N ASP A 154 -14.29 30.63 -7.16
CA ASP A 154 -15.37 31.60 -7.39
C ASP A 154 -16.19 31.23 -8.65
N ASP A 155 -17.51 31.07 -8.48
CA ASP A 155 -18.41 30.52 -9.51
C ASP A 155 -18.45 31.30 -10.84
N GLU A 156 -18.13 32.61 -10.82
CA GLU A 156 -18.17 33.45 -12.03
C GLU A 156 -16.91 33.36 -12.91
N SER A 157 -15.77 32.94 -12.35
CA SER A 157 -14.47 32.99 -13.04
C SER A 157 -13.84 31.62 -13.28
N THR A 158 -14.17 30.61 -12.47
CA THR A 158 -13.51 29.29 -12.47
C THR A 158 -14.40 28.09 -12.81
N GLY A 159 -15.72 28.25 -12.97
CA GLY A 159 -16.68 27.14 -13.16
C GLY A 159 -16.39 26.18 -14.33
N GLU A 160 -15.78 26.65 -15.42
CA GLU A 160 -15.31 25.78 -16.53
C GLU A 160 -14.01 25.02 -16.19
N TYR A 161 -13.18 25.56 -15.29
CA TYR A 161 -11.90 24.97 -14.88
C TYR A 161 -12.05 23.85 -13.83
N VAL A 162 -13.16 23.83 -13.08
CA VAL A 162 -13.45 22.82 -12.04
C VAL A 162 -13.80 21.45 -12.66
N VAL A 163 -14.41 21.41 -13.84
CA VAL A 163 -14.95 20.17 -14.45
C VAL A 163 -13.85 19.24 -14.99
N GLN A 164 -12.60 19.71 -15.13
CA GLN A 164 -11.49 18.92 -15.72
C GLN A 164 -10.36 18.56 -14.76
N ARG A 165 -10.37 19.01 -13.50
CA ARG A 165 -9.23 18.84 -12.58
C ARG A 165 -9.56 17.87 -11.46
N ALA A 166 -8.82 16.78 -11.42
CA ALA A 166 -8.75 15.93 -10.23
C ALA A 166 -7.94 16.67 -9.15
N ILE A 167 -8.60 17.18 -8.12
CA ILE A 167 -7.99 17.82 -6.94
C ILE A 167 -8.50 17.19 -5.64
N GLY A 168 -7.62 17.10 -4.65
CA GLY A 168 -7.89 16.48 -3.36
C GLY A 168 -6.97 15.29 -3.08
N LEU A 169 -7.54 14.20 -2.56
CA LEU A 169 -6.80 13.05 -2.05
C LEU A 169 -7.37 11.75 -2.62
N SER A 170 -6.51 10.87 -3.14
CA SER A 170 -6.94 9.53 -3.55
C SER A 170 -5.97 8.42 -3.17
N ASN A 171 -6.43 7.17 -3.06
CA ASN A 171 -5.57 5.98 -2.91
C ASN A 171 -4.45 6.08 -1.86
N SER A 172 -4.70 6.75 -0.75
CA SER A 172 -3.65 7.11 0.20
C SER A 172 -4.00 6.69 1.62
N THR A 173 -2.98 6.32 2.38
CA THR A 173 -3.08 6.04 3.81
C THR A 173 -2.70 7.27 4.61
N VAL A 174 -3.54 7.68 5.55
CA VAL A 174 -3.37 8.87 6.38
C VAL A 174 -3.57 8.51 7.85
N PHE A 175 -2.50 8.57 8.66
CA PHE A 175 -2.58 8.19 10.08
C PHE A 175 -1.55 8.87 10.97
N HIS A 176 -1.81 8.90 12.28
CA HIS A 176 -0.94 9.48 13.31
C HIS A 176 -0.59 10.96 13.14
N ASN A 177 -1.32 11.69 12.29
CA ASN A 177 -1.16 13.14 12.18
C ASN A 177 -1.86 13.87 13.33
N LYS A 178 -1.30 15.01 13.77
CA LYS A 178 -1.64 15.66 15.04
C LYS A 178 -2.04 17.14 14.88
N GLY A 179 -2.84 17.62 15.83
CA GLY A 179 -3.11 19.03 16.08
C GLY A 179 -4.21 19.65 15.22
N GLY A 180 -4.43 19.16 13.99
CA GLY A 180 -5.43 19.71 13.08
C GLY A 180 -6.12 18.64 12.23
N PHE A 181 -6.96 19.10 11.30
CA PHE A 181 -7.61 18.28 10.28
C PHE A 181 -6.59 17.81 9.23
N ILE A 182 -6.93 16.75 8.51
CA ILE A 182 -6.16 16.34 7.34
C ILE A 182 -6.33 17.36 6.22
N THR A 183 -7.57 17.71 5.89
CA THR A 183 -7.85 18.70 4.85
C THR A 183 -9.12 19.48 5.15
N ASN A 184 -9.15 20.76 4.78
CA ASN A 184 -10.42 21.47 4.60
C ASN A 184 -10.93 21.21 3.18
N VAL A 185 -12.06 20.52 3.08
CA VAL A 185 -12.67 20.09 1.82
C VAL A 185 -13.48 21.25 1.27
N ARG A 186 -13.01 21.82 0.16
CA ARG A 186 -13.69 22.89 -0.61
C ARG A 186 -14.47 22.30 -1.77
N ASP A 187 -15.37 23.09 -2.34
CA ASP A 187 -15.99 22.80 -3.64
C ASP A 187 -14.90 22.53 -4.71
N GLY A 188 -15.16 21.57 -5.59
CA GLY A 188 -14.23 21.04 -6.60
C GLY A 188 -13.36 19.87 -6.11
N MET A 189 -13.20 19.68 -4.80
CA MET A 189 -12.35 18.62 -4.26
C MET A 189 -13.04 17.26 -4.19
N PHE A 190 -12.26 16.19 -4.40
CA PHE A 190 -12.69 14.84 -4.09
C PHE A 190 -11.74 14.13 -3.12
N VAL A 191 -12.31 13.21 -2.34
CA VAL A 191 -11.58 12.30 -1.45
C VAL A 191 -12.04 10.88 -1.79
N ASN A 192 -11.17 10.06 -2.37
CA ASN A 192 -11.57 8.75 -2.90
C ASN A 192 -10.59 7.63 -2.53
N ASN A 193 -11.10 6.47 -2.12
CA ASN A 193 -10.25 5.33 -1.73
C ASN A 193 -9.15 5.71 -0.71
N ILE A 194 -9.52 6.44 0.35
CA ILE A 194 -8.60 6.83 1.42
C ILE A 194 -8.78 5.95 2.64
N THR A 195 -7.68 5.54 3.27
CA THR A 195 -7.68 5.01 4.64
C THR A 195 -7.21 6.11 5.59
N MET A 196 -8.14 6.80 6.25
CA MET A 196 -7.85 7.92 7.17
C MET A 196 -8.26 7.56 8.60
N ILE A 197 -7.29 7.12 9.39
CA ILE A 197 -7.53 6.54 10.71
C ILE A 197 -6.48 7.02 11.70
N LYS A 198 -6.79 7.02 13.01
CA LYS A 198 -5.81 7.30 14.07
C LYS A 198 -5.13 8.67 13.95
N ASN A 199 -5.80 9.65 13.35
CA ASN A 199 -5.38 11.05 13.37
C ASN A 199 -6.10 11.79 14.49
N ASP A 200 -5.59 12.97 14.85
CA ASP A 200 -6.32 13.87 15.73
C ASP A 200 -7.66 14.26 15.09
N LYS A 201 -7.65 14.83 13.87
CA LYS A 201 -8.88 15.14 13.15
C LYS A 201 -8.81 14.71 11.68
N GLY A 202 -9.93 14.23 11.16
CA GLY A 202 -10.11 13.80 9.78
C GLY A 202 -10.41 14.99 8.86
N LEU A 203 -11.65 15.11 8.40
CA LEU A 203 -12.04 16.12 7.40
C LEU A 203 -12.75 17.32 8.04
N PHE A 204 -12.40 18.52 7.58
CA PHE A 204 -13.21 19.72 7.79
C PHE A 204 -13.98 20.03 6.50
N LEU A 205 -15.31 20.05 6.54
CA LEU A 205 -16.15 20.13 5.34
C LEU A 205 -16.65 21.55 5.14
N GLU A 206 -16.34 22.13 3.97
CA GLU A 206 -16.62 23.51 3.61
C GLU A 206 -16.97 23.66 2.12
N ALA A 207 -17.93 22.87 1.64
CA ALA A 207 -18.37 22.88 0.24
C ALA A 207 -19.81 23.41 0.09
N PRO A 208 -20.05 24.73 0.23
CA PRO A 208 -21.40 25.31 0.21
C PRO A 208 -22.18 25.13 -1.10
N GLN A 209 -21.50 24.86 -2.22
CA GLN A 209 -22.16 24.59 -3.50
C GLN A 209 -22.53 23.11 -3.67
N GLY A 210 -21.98 22.23 -2.83
CA GLY A 210 -22.20 20.78 -2.92
C GLY A 210 -21.36 20.10 -4.00
N ASN A 211 -20.32 20.78 -4.48
CA ASN A 211 -19.41 20.29 -5.52
C ASN A 211 -18.18 19.58 -4.93
N ALA A 212 -18.32 18.94 -3.77
CA ALA A 212 -17.27 18.11 -3.17
C ALA A 212 -17.79 16.71 -2.86
N SER A 213 -17.00 15.70 -3.20
CA SER A 213 -17.38 14.30 -3.03
C SER A 213 -16.37 13.51 -2.21
N ILE A 214 -16.87 12.68 -1.31
CA ILE A 214 -16.07 11.76 -0.49
C ILE A 214 -16.63 10.36 -0.70
N SER A 215 -15.81 9.44 -1.21
CA SER A 215 -16.27 8.12 -1.65
C SER A 215 -15.26 7.01 -1.42
N ASN A 216 -15.78 5.78 -1.32
CA ASN A 216 -15.01 4.53 -1.31
C ASN A 216 -13.90 4.48 -0.24
N SER A 217 -14.06 5.20 0.87
CA SER A 217 -13.01 5.45 1.87
C SER A 217 -13.35 4.85 3.25
N ILE A 218 -12.31 4.66 4.07
CA ILE A 218 -12.40 4.33 5.49
C ILE A 218 -12.06 5.58 6.28
N LEU A 219 -13.06 6.20 6.93
CA LEU A 219 -12.96 7.48 7.64
C LEU A 219 -13.43 7.33 9.09
N VAL A 220 -12.71 6.51 9.86
CA VAL A 220 -13.09 6.12 11.22
C VAL A 220 -11.87 6.08 12.14
N GLY A 221 -12.10 6.12 13.45
CA GLY A 221 -11.02 5.95 14.44
C GLY A 221 -10.06 7.14 14.55
N ASN A 222 -10.43 8.31 14.06
CA ASN A 222 -9.81 9.59 14.41
C ASN A 222 -10.48 10.15 15.69
N THR A 223 -9.84 11.10 16.39
CA THR A 223 -10.51 11.75 17.55
C THR A 223 -11.77 12.49 17.10
N ILE A 224 -11.71 13.14 15.93
CA ILE A 224 -12.86 13.69 15.20
C ILE A 224 -12.77 13.22 13.75
N ASN A 225 -13.75 12.48 13.22
CA ASN A 225 -13.67 11.99 11.83
C ASN A 225 -14.08 13.04 10.81
N CYS A 226 -15.20 13.73 11.05
CA CYS A 226 -15.63 14.86 10.24
C CYS A 226 -16.18 15.98 11.11
N GLN A 227 -15.93 17.22 10.69
CA GLN A 227 -16.61 18.40 11.19
C GLN A 227 -17.01 19.25 10.00
N ALA A 228 -18.22 19.80 10.00
CA ALA A 228 -18.73 20.60 8.88
C ALA A 228 -18.97 22.04 9.31
N ASN A 229 -18.74 22.98 8.41
CA ASN A 229 -19.27 24.33 8.57
C ASN A 229 -20.81 24.33 8.37
N SER A 230 -21.49 25.40 8.78
CA SER A 230 -22.96 25.47 8.77
C SER A 230 -23.57 25.50 7.36
N THR A 231 -22.79 25.89 6.36
CA THR A 231 -23.23 26.01 4.96
C THR A 231 -22.86 24.80 4.10
N ASP A 232 -22.12 23.84 4.66
CA ASP A 232 -21.53 22.72 3.95
C ASP A 232 -22.59 21.80 3.33
N LYS A 233 -22.35 21.42 2.06
CA LYS A 233 -23.17 20.50 1.29
C LYS A 233 -22.35 19.37 0.66
N ALA A 234 -21.12 19.11 1.13
CA ALA A 234 -20.30 18.00 0.64
C ALA A 234 -21.07 16.67 0.70
N ILE A 235 -20.87 15.81 -0.31
CA ILE A 235 -21.57 14.53 -0.44
C ILE A 235 -20.64 13.40 -0.02
N ILE A 236 -21.02 12.67 1.03
CA ILE A 236 -20.25 11.56 1.59
C ILE A 236 -21.04 10.28 1.36
N GLN A 237 -20.53 9.35 0.56
CA GLN A 237 -21.28 8.17 0.11
C GLN A 237 -20.37 6.95 -0.12
N SER A 238 -20.89 5.74 0.01
CA SER A 238 -20.10 4.51 -0.18
C SER A 238 -18.81 4.47 0.64
N ASN A 239 -18.85 4.93 1.89
CA ASN A 239 -17.72 4.91 2.81
C ASN A 239 -18.02 4.08 4.07
N LEU A 240 -16.98 3.69 4.80
CA LEU A 240 -17.08 3.29 6.19
C LEU A 240 -16.86 4.53 7.07
N VAL A 241 -17.87 4.93 7.82
CA VAL A 241 -17.90 6.23 8.54
C VAL A 241 -18.57 6.13 9.90
N THR A 242 -18.35 7.14 10.73
CA THR A 242 -19.17 7.45 11.90
C THR A 242 -20.31 8.41 11.55
N THR A 243 -21.26 8.60 12.48
CA THR A 243 -22.49 9.37 12.24
C THR A 243 -22.22 10.81 11.79
N GLU A 244 -21.21 11.48 12.33
CA GLU A 244 -20.86 12.86 11.98
C GLU A 244 -20.38 13.02 10.53
N CYS A 245 -19.82 11.95 9.96
CA CYS A 245 -19.42 11.88 8.56
C CYS A 245 -20.54 11.38 7.63
N ASN A 246 -21.65 10.86 8.14
CA ASN A 246 -22.74 10.34 7.29
C ASN A 246 -23.63 11.50 6.79
N ARG A 247 -23.18 12.19 5.75
CA ARG A 247 -23.80 13.44 5.26
C ARG A 247 -24.14 13.36 3.77
N ASN A 248 -25.37 13.75 3.43
CA ASN A 248 -25.85 13.96 2.06
C ASN A 248 -25.73 12.73 1.12
N ALA A 249 -25.57 11.52 1.66
CA ALA A 249 -25.53 10.28 0.88
C ALA A 249 -26.89 10.00 0.22
N SER A 250 -26.89 9.57 -1.05
CA SER A 250 -28.08 9.02 -1.67
C SER A 250 -28.40 7.63 -1.11
N VAL A 251 -29.69 7.27 -1.04
CA VAL A 251 -30.16 5.94 -0.61
C VAL A 251 -29.61 4.80 -1.47
N LYS A 252 -29.16 5.08 -2.70
CA LYS A 252 -28.59 4.06 -3.61
C LYS A 252 -27.12 3.74 -3.31
N VAL A 253 -26.41 4.68 -2.68
CA VAL A 253 -24.98 4.60 -2.34
C VAL A 253 -24.79 5.01 -0.88
N PRO A 254 -25.46 4.32 0.07
CA PRO A 254 -25.38 4.69 1.46
C PRO A 254 -23.96 4.48 1.99
N ASN A 255 -23.60 5.21 3.06
CA ASN A 255 -22.44 4.84 3.85
C ASN A 255 -22.74 3.64 4.75
N ILE A 256 -21.69 2.92 5.11
CA ILE A 256 -21.68 1.90 6.14
C ILE A 256 -21.32 2.60 7.46
N LEU A 257 -22.22 2.52 8.44
CA LEU A 257 -21.94 3.06 9.77
C LEU A 257 -21.04 2.10 10.54
N TYR A 258 -19.94 2.64 11.09
CA TYR A 258 -18.97 1.89 11.86
C TYR A 258 -19.59 1.38 13.17
N PRO A 259 -19.65 0.06 13.40
CA PRO A 259 -20.28 -0.47 14.61
C PRO A 259 -19.47 -0.16 15.87
N ALA A 260 -20.14 0.18 16.97
CA ALA A 260 -19.49 0.58 18.22
C ALA A 260 -18.55 -0.49 18.83
N ASN A 261 -18.87 -1.78 18.64
CA ASN A 261 -18.07 -2.90 19.15
C ASN A 261 -17.04 -3.41 18.13
N GLN A 262 -16.97 -2.79 16.94
CA GLN A 262 -16.02 -3.19 15.93
C GLN A 262 -14.63 -2.71 16.32
N LYS A 263 -13.63 -3.60 16.24
CA LYS A 263 -12.24 -3.22 16.37
C LYS A 263 -11.67 -2.84 15.00
N LEU A 264 -10.95 -1.72 14.92
CA LEU A 264 -10.40 -1.22 13.67
C LEU A 264 -9.11 -1.95 13.28
N ILE A 265 -8.12 -1.98 14.18
CA ILE A 265 -6.81 -2.58 13.95
C ILE A 265 -6.66 -3.84 14.81
N ALA A 266 -6.16 -4.92 14.23
CA ALA A 266 -5.85 -6.16 14.93
C ALA A 266 -4.71 -5.96 15.96
N GLY A 267 -4.74 -6.69 17.08
CA GLY A 267 -3.72 -6.52 18.13
C GLY A 267 -3.89 -5.24 18.97
N SER A 268 -2.84 -4.81 19.66
CA SER A 268 -2.87 -3.67 20.59
C SER A 268 -2.10 -2.43 20.09
N THR A 269 -1.39 -2.55 18.98
CA THR A 269 -0.58 -1.48 18.40
C THR A 269 -1.10 -1.10 17.03
N ASP A 270 -0.96 0.18 16.67
CA ASP A 270 -1.36 0.68 15.36
C ASP A 270 -0.34 0.30 14.27
N GLU A 271 0.89 -0.06 14.65
CA GLU A 271 1.97 -0.49 13.75
C GLU A 271 2.55 -1.84 14.19
N GLY A 272 3.07 -2.62 13.24
CA GLY A 272 3.79 -3.86 13.50
C GLY A 272 3.28 -5.07 12.72
N VAL A 273 3.67 -6.27 13.19
CA VAL A 273 3.28 -7.53 12.56
C VAL A 273 1.80 -7.80 12.81
N CYS A 274 1.09 -8.25 11.77
CA CYS A 274 -0.31 -8.60 11.90
C CYS A 274 -0.50 -9.85 12.77
N ASP A 275 -1.27 -9.70 13.85
CA ASP A 275 -1.78 -10.85 14.59
C ASP A 275 -2.92 -11.49 13.80
N VAL A 276 -2.56 -12.41 12.92
CA VAL A 276 -3.50 -13.17 12.08
C VAL A 276 -4.43 -14.07 12.89
N ALA A 277 -4.09 -14.41 14.15
CA ALA A 277 -4.96 -15.18 15.05
C ALA A 277 -6.00 -14.31 15.78
N SER A 278 -5.85 -12.98 15.75
CA SER A 278 -6.81 -12.04 16.35
C SER A 278 -8.19 -12.21 15.71
N LYS A 279 -9.21 -12.45 16.54
CA LYS A 279 -10.61 -12.62 16.09
C LYS A 279 -11.21 -11.34 15.52
N ASP A 280 -10.73 -10.20 15.97
CA ASP A 280 -11.25 -8.88 15.64
C ASP A 280 -10.15 -7.99 15.01
N GLY A 281 -10.58 -6.87 14.41
CA GLY A 281 -9.70 -5.91 13.73
C GLY A 281 -9.86 -5.99 12.22
N LEU A 282 -10.53 -5.00 11.63
CA LEU A 282 -10.77 -4.91 10.17
C LEU A 282 -9.47 -4.80 9.36
N LEU A 283 -8.43 -4.23 9.95
CA LEU A 283 -7.13 -3.99 9.33
C LEU A 283 -6.03 -4.64 10.16
N CYS A 284 -4.99 -5.13 9.51
CA CYS A 284 -3.70 -5.38 10.18
C CYS A 284 -3.08 -4.04 10.62
N PRO A 285 -2.23 -4.02 11.66
CA PRO A 285 -1.38 -2.87 11.96
C PRO A 285 -0.60 -2.41 10.73
N PHE A 286 -0.27 -1.12 10.68
CA PHE A 286 0.55 -0.57 9.60
C PHE A 286 1.90 -1.26 9.58
N ASN A 287 2.31 -1.71 8.40
CA ASN A 287 3.62 -2.33 8.21
C ASN A 287 4.17 -1.93 6.84
N THR A 288 5.50 -1.78 6.77
CA THR A 288 6.21 -1.62 5.51
C THR A 288 6.90 -2.94 5.18
N PRO A 289 6.41 -3.72 4.20
CA PRO A 289 7.09 -4.94 3.77
C PRO A 289 8.52 -4.66 3.32
N LYS A 290 9.41 -5.64 3.46
CA LYS A 290 10.85 -5.51 3.18
C LYS A 290 11.15 -4.97 1.78
N ASP A 291 10.38 -5.40 0.79
CA ASP A 291 10.60 -5.08 -0.63
C ASP A 291 9.57 -4.04 -1.13
N SER A 292 9.12 -3.15 -0.24
CA SER A 292 8.14 -2.10 -0.55
C SER A 292 8.61 -0.74 -0.08
N PHE A 293 8.43 0.27 -0.94
CA PHE A 293 8.79 1.66 -0.62
C PHE A 293 7.88 2.28 0.45
N LEU A 294 6.58 2.03 0.34
CA LEU A 294 5.53 2.51 1.25
C LEU A 294 4.89 1.35 2.02
N GLY A 295 4.60 1.60 3.30
CA GLY A 295 3.78 0.70 4.10
C GLY A 295 2.28 0.94 3.91
N PHE A 296 1.49 0.02 4.46
CA PHE A 296 0.04 0.08 4.37
C PHE A 296 -0.66 -0.70 5.49
N PHE A 297 -1.95 -0.42 5.69
CA PHE A 297 -2.85 -1.24 6.48
C PHE A 297 -3.46 -2.33 5.60
N LYS A 298 -3.09 -3.60 5.81
CA LYS A 298 -3.67 -4.73 5.05
C LYS A 298 -5.12 -4.97 5.49
N PRO A 299 -6.11 -5.00 4.57
CA PRO A 299 -7.47 -5.43 4.89
C PRO A 299 -7.53 -6.88 5.40
N ARG A 300 -8.46 -7.17 6.32
CA ARG A 300 -8.63 -8.51 6.89
C ARG A 300 -10.04 -9.04 6.64
N LEU A 301 -10.12 -10.34 6.38
CA LEU A 301 -11.37 -11.09 6.40
C LEU A 301 -11.47 -11.84 7.72
N LEU A 302 -12.40 -11.39 8.57
CA LEU A 302 -12.57 -11.95 9.91
C LEU A 302 -13.16 -13.36 9.84
N GLU A 303 -12.71 -14.27 10.73
CA GLU A 303 -13.24 -15.63 10.77
C GLU A 303 -14.69 -15.72 11.24
N SER A 304 -15.20 -14.66 11.89
CA SER A 304 -16.60 -14.52 12.29
C SER A 304 -17.54 -14.30 11.10
N TYR A 305 -17.03 -13.87 9.94
CA TYR A 305 -17.82 -13.72 8.73
C TYR A 305 -18.22 -15.08 8.17
N ASN A 306 -19.48 -15.23 7.79
CA ASN A 306 -20.02 -16.44 7.15
C ASN A 306 -19.94 -16.34 5.63
N THR A 307 -20.04 -15.12 5.09
CA THR A 307 -19.89 -14.82 3.66
C THR A 307 -19.00 -13.60 3.45
N LEU A 308 -18.54 -13.39 2.21
CA LEU A 308 -17.80 -12.18 1.84
C LEU A 308 -18.64 -10.90 2.06
N ALA A 309 -19.97 -11.00 1.89
CA ALA A 309 -20.88 -9.88 2.07
C ALA A 309 -20.94 -9.37 3.52
N ASP A 310 -20.52 -10.16 4.51
CA ASP A 310 -20.48 -9.76 5.91
C ASP A 310 -19.32 -8.78 6.21
N SER A 311 -18.34 -8.69 5.31
CA SER A 311 -17.23 -7.73 5.46
C SER A 311 -17.74 -6.30 5.45
N LEU A 312 -17.14 -5.42 6.26
CA LEU A 312 -17.46 -3.99 6.25
C LEU A 312 -16.67 -3.20 5.22
N ILE A 313 -15.58 -3.77 4.69
CA ILE A 313 -14.63 -3.04 3.83
C ILE A 313 -14.33 -3.76 2.51
N ILE A 314 -14.47 -5.08 2.45
CA ILE A 314 -14.16 -5.85 1.24
C ILE A 314 -15.38 -5.87 0.31
N ASN A 315 -15.17 -5.54 -0.97
CA ASN A 315 -16.20 -5.44 -2.01
C ASN A 315 -17.38 -4.56 -1.57
N LYS A 316 -17.10 -3.34 -1.10
CA LYS A 316 -18.09 -2.37 -0.63
C LYS A 316 -18.05 -1.00 -1.33
N GLY A 317 -16.95 -0.67 -2.02
CA GLY A 317 -16.85 0.50 -2.89
C GLY A 317 -17.54 0.28 -4.23
N ARG A 318 -17.91 1.34 -4.92
CA ARG A 318 -18.66 1.28 -6.20
C ARG A 318 -17.75 1.47 -7.40
N LEU A 319 -17.96 0.67 -8.45
CA LEU A 319 -17.37 0.90 -9.77
C LEU A 319 -18.42 1.45 -10.74
N TYR A 320 -18.03 2.35 -11.64
CA TYR A 320 -18.89 2.77 -12.76
C TYR A 320 -18.99 1.71 -13.86
N SER A 321 -18.20 0.63 -13.79
CA SER A 321 -18.13 -0.42 -14.81
C SER A 321 -19.28 -1.43 -14.76
N ASP A 322 -20.17 -1.36 -13.76
CA ASP A 322 -21.38 -2.17 -13.66
C ASP A 322 -22.50 -1.74 -14.65
N GLY A 323 -22.22 -0.74 -15.49
CA GLY A 323 -23.19 -0.17 -16.43
C GLY A 323 -24.16 0.82 -15.79
N THR A 324 -24.00 1.12 -14.50
CA THR A 324 -24.79 2.12 -13.78
C THR A 324 -24.02 3.45 -13.68
N SER A 325 -24.75 4.57 -13.76
CA SER A 325 -24.23 5.91 -13.49
C SER A 325 -24.44 6.34 -12.04
N VAL A 326 -24.50 5.36 -11.12
CA VAL A 326 -24.92 5.60 -9.73
C VAL A 326 -23.72 5.92 -8.85
N GLY A 327 -23.60 7.17 -8.42
CA GLY A 327 -22.54 7.66 -7.55
C GLY A 327 -21.78 8.84 -8.16
N LEU A 328 -20.96 9.52 -7.35
CA LEU A 328 -20.17 10.70 -7.74
C LEU A 328 -18.68 10.38 -7.95
N ALA A 329 -18.22 9.20 -7.53
CA ALA A 329 -16.89 8.68 -7.88
C ALA A 329 -16.93 7.15 -7.93
N SER A 330 -16.32 6.56 -8.95
CA SER A 330 -15.96 5.14 -8.94
C SER A 330 -14.74 4.94 -8.08
N CYS A 331 -14.46 3.70 -7.71
CA CYS A 331 -13.14 3.37 -7.22
C CYS A 331 -12.06 3.74 -8.24
N GLU A 332 -10.90 4.12 -7.71
CA GLU A 332 -9.70 4.32 -8.50
C GLU A 332 -9.25 3.01 -9.16
N THR A 333 -8.62 3.09 -10.33
CA THR A 333 -8.18 1.88 -11.07
C THR A 333 -7.05 1.13 -10.37
N LEU A 334 -6.18 1.86 -9.66
CA LEU A 334 -5.07 1.31 -8.89
C LEU A 334 -5.35 1.49 -7.40
N ASP A 335 -4.74 0.67 -6.55
CA ASP A 335 -4.64 0.90 -5.12
C ASP A 335 -3.37 1.70 -4.76
N GLN A 336 -3.13 1.97 -3.47
CA GLN A 336 -1.95 2.71 -3.01
C GLN A 336 -0.61 2.11 -3.46
N ARG A 337 -0.56 0.80 -3.69
CA ARG A 337 0.65 0.07 -4.05
C ARG A 337 0.89 0.09 -5.56
N GLY A 338 0.05 0.79 -6.32
CA GLY A 338 0.05 0.76 -7.78
C GLY A 338 -0.48 -0.54 -8.36
N LYS A 339 -1.09 -1.41 -7.55
CA LYS A 339 -1.71 -2.66 -8.04
C LYS A 339 -3.10 -2.36 -8.57
N ARG A 340 -3.48 -3.02 -9.66
CA ARG A 340 -4.84 -2.88 -10.21
C ARG A 340 -5.86 -3.42 -9.21
N ARG A 341 -6.92 -2.65 -8.98
CA ARG A 341 -8.14 -3.17 -8.36
C ARG A 341 -8.79 -4.16 -9.29
N THR A 342 -9.43 -5.19 -8.76
CA THR A 342 -10.06 -6.23 -9.59
C THR A 342 -11.30 -5.66 -10.26
N GLY A 343 -11.13 -4.98 -11.40
CA GLY A 343 -12.22 -4.37 -12.18
C GLY A 343 -13.16 -5.37 -12.86
N TYR A 344 -13.19 -6.62 -12.40
CA TYR A 344 -14.07 -7.69 -12.87
C TYR A 344 -15.30 -7.88 -11.98
N ASP A 345 -15.27 -7.39 -10.73
CA ASP A 345 -16.41 -7.42 -9.81
C ASP A 345 -17.04 -6.02 -9.77
N GLU A 346 -18.36 -5.90 -9.64
CA GLU A 346 -19.10 -4.61 -9.61
C GLU A 346 -18.66 -3.65 -8.48
N LEU A 347 -17.81 -4.12 -7.56
CA LEU A 347 -17.42 -3.47 -6.32
C LEU A 347 -15.91 -3.60 -6.10
N CYS A 348 -15.32 -2.59 -5.43
CA CYS A 348 -13.95 -2.65 -4.95
C CYS A 348 -13.90 -2.61 -3.41
N ASP A 349 -12.70 -2.67 -2.83
CA ASP A 349 -12.53 -2.48 -1.40
C ASP A 349 -12.55 -1.01 -0.97
N LEU A 350 -13.13 -0.75 0.19
CA LEU A 350 -13.06 0.57 0.82
C LEU A 350 -11.64 0.84 1.32
N GLY A 351 -11.20 2.08 1.15
CA GLY A 351 -9.89 2.55 1.58
C GLY A 351 -8.81 2.39 0.53
N ALA A 352 -7.56 2.58 0.96
CA ALA A 352 -6.41 2.75 0.09
C ALA A 352 -5.88 1.46 -0.53
N ILE A 353 -6.24 0.30 0.02
CA ILE A 353 -5.68 -1.01 -0.37
C ILE A 353 -6.80 -1.89 -0.89
N GLU A 354 -6.55 -2.52 -2.04
CA GLU A 354 -7.36 -3.61 -2.54
C GLU A 354 -6.82 -4.93 -2.00
N TYR A 355 -7.70 -5.80 -1.53
CA TYR A 355 -7.38 -7.15 -1.13
C TYR A 355 -7.28 -8.06 -2.36
N ILE A 356 -6.05 -8.41 -2.74
CA ILE A 356 -5.78 -9.05 -4.04
C ILE A 356 -5.57 -10.55 -3.92
N LEU A 357 -6.22 -11.29 -4.82
CA LEU A 357 -6.10 -12.73 -4.96
C LEU A 357 -5.44 -13.09 -6.27
N ASN A 358 -4.25 -13.68 -6.17
CA ASN A 358 -3.60 -14.31 -7.30
C ASN A 358 -4.04 -15.78 -7.44
N SER A 359 -4.28 -16.21 -8.67
CA SER A 359 -4.62 -17.59 -9.01
C SER A 359 -3.38 -18.47 -9.23
N GLU A 360 -2.21 -17.87 -9.44
CA GLU A 360 -0.97 -18.61 -9.68
C GLU A 360 -0.32 -19.07 -8.37
N ILE A 361 -0.21 -20.39 -8.20
CA ILE A 361 0.40 -21.02 -7.03
C ILE A 361 1.76 -21.60 -7.42
N SER A 362 2.83 -20.97 -6.94
CA SER A 362 4.19 -21.48 -7.13
C SER A 362 4.51 -22.67 -6.22
N SER A 363 5.38 -23.55 -6.70
CA SER A 363 5.92 -24.66 -5.91
C SER A 363 6.84 -24.14 -4.79
N VAL A 364 6.79 -24.79 -3.63
CA VAL A 364 7.61 -24.47 -2.45
C VAL A 364 8.49 -25.64 -2.05
N GLY A 365 9.40 -25.42 -1.11
CA GLY A 365 10.25 -26.46 -0.52
C GLY A 365 11.68 -26.01 -0.36
N GLN A 366 12.57 -26.95 -0.06
CA GLN A 366 13.97 -26.68 0.23
C GLN A 366 14.83 -27.92 0.00
N ASP A 367 16.05 -27.70 -0.48
CA ASP A 367 17.09 -28.73 -0.52
C ASP A 367 17.83 -28.76 0.84
N ILE A 368 18.01 -29.96 1.39
CA ILE A 368 18.59 -30.21 2.71
C ILE A 368 19.65 -31.32 2.66
N ARG A 369 20.52 -31.35 3.67
CA ARG A 369 21.48 -32.43 3.91
C ARG A 369 20.98 -33.44 4.95
N TYR A 370 21.68 -34.56 5.06
CA TYR A 370 21.44 -35.54 6.13
C TYR A 370 21.45 -34.89 7.51
N GLY A 371 20.45 -35.23 8.34
CA GLY A 371 20.24 -34.64 9.66
C GLY A 371 19.67 -33.22 9.69
N GLN A 372 19.47 -32.55 8.55
CA GLN A 372 18.85 -31.22 8.49
C GLN A 372 17.33 -31.29 8.42
N VAL A 373 16.69 -30.19 8.82
CA VAL A 373 15.25 -29.95 8.76
C VAL A 373 15.01 -28.84 7.75
N ALA A 374 14.04 -29.02 6.85
CA ALA A 374 13.66 -27.98 5.90
C ALA A 374 12.71 -26.97 6.57
N LYS A 375 12.96 -25.68 6.32
CA LYS A 375 12.19 -24.55 6.83
C LYS A 375 11.92 -23.57 5.69
N PHE A 376 10.65 -23.44 5.31
CA PHE A 376 10.23 -22.57 4.20
C PHE A 376 8.86 -21.96 4.51
N SER A 377 8.44 -20.96 3.75
CA SER A 377 7.12 -20.31 3.92
C SER A 377 6.21 -20.62 2.74
N ILE A 378 4.91 -20.75 3.02
CA ILE A 378 3.87 -20.86 1.99
C ILE A 378 3.13 -19.55 1.73
N LEU A 379 3.45 -18.45 2.43
CA LEU A 379 2.70 -17.20 2.32
C LEU A 379 2.68 -16.65 0.89
N GLY A 380 3.79 -16.78 0.15
CA GLY A 380 3.84 -16.36 -1.26
C GLY A 380 2.82 -17.09 -2.15
N SER A 381 2.39 -18.28 -1.75
CA SER A 381 1.38 -19.10 -2.44
C SER A 381 -0.06 -18.78 -2.01
N LEU A 382 -0.26 -17.95 -0.98
CA LEU A 382 -1.59 -17.59 -0.46
C LEU A 382 -2.06 -16.20 -0.92
N SER A 383 -1.27 -15.50 -1.75
CA SER A 383 -1.53 -14.11 -2.12
C SER A 383 -1.66 -13.21 -0.87
N GLU A 384 -2.85 -12.65 -0.62
CA GLU A 384 -3.15 -11.84 0.57
C GLU A 384 -4.06 -12.57 1.56
N ALA A 385 -4.36 -13.85 1.31
CA ALA A 385 -5.14 -14.70 2.19
C ALA A 385 -4.35 -15.11 3.44
N ASP A 386 -5.04 -15.15 4.57
CA ASP A 386 -4.49 -15.65 5.82
C ASP A 386 -4.94 -17.11 6.02
N LEU A 387 -4.12 -17.92 6.70
CA LEU A 387 -4.55 -19.27 7.10
C LEU A 387 -5.69 -19.16 8.12
N VAL A 388 -6.67 -20.06 8.04
CA VAL A 388 -7.67 -20.16 9.12
C VAL A 388 -7.08 -20.81 10.36
N THR A 389 -7.60 -20.48 11.54
CA THR A 389 -7.16 -21.04 12.82
C THR A 389 -7.62 -22.49 13.00
N PRO A 390 -6.96 -23.28 13.86
CA PRO A 390 -7.42 -24.61 14.27
C PRO A 390 -8.89 -24.65 14.75
N ALA A 391 -9.32 -23.61 15.46
CA ALA A 391 -10.70 -23.49 15.93
C ALA A 391 -11.70 -23.37 14.77
N THR A 392 -11.36 -22.58 13.74
CA THR A 392 -12.16 -22.49 12.52
C THR A 392 -12.13 -23.78 11.73
N CYS A 393 -11.01 -24.50 11.67
CA CYS A 393 -10.98 -25.84 11.07
C CYS A 393 -11.95 -26.82 11.73
N LYS A 394 -11.99 -26.82 13.07
CA LYS A 394 -12.93 -27.63 13.84
C LYS A 394 -14.39 -27.25 13.55
N ARG A 395 -14.68 -25.96 13.38
CA ARG A 395 -16.01 -25.47 13.00
C ARG A 395 -16.41 -25.88 11.58
N LEU A 396 -15.47 -25.86 10.63
CA LEU A 396 -15.73 -26.20 9.22
C LEU A 396 -15.86 -27.70 8.98
N PHE A 397 -15.02 -28.51 9.63
CA PHE A 397 -14.86 -29.94 9.30
C PHE A 397 -15.10 -30.89 10.48
N GLY A 398 -15.43 -30.38 11.67
CA GLY A 398 -15.57 -31.19 12.88
C GLY A 398 -14.22 -31.63 13.47
N GLU A 399 -14.23 -32.70 14.25
CA GLU A 399 -13.00 -33.28 14.81
C GLU A 399 -12.14 -33.90 13.71
N ARG A 400 -10.83 -33.85 13.90
CA ARG A 400 -9.89 -34.43 12.95
C ARG A 400 -10.00 -35.97 12.97
N PRO A 401 -10.05 -36.65 11.81
CA PRO A 401 -10.25 -38.11 11.75
C PRO A 401 -9.20 -38.94 12.49
N ASP A 402 -7.98 -38.41 12.67
CA ASP A 402 -6.88 -39.07 13.37
C ASP A 402 -6.79 -38.73 14.86
N GLY A 403 -7.80 -38.04 15.41
CA GLY A 403 -7.90 -37.67 16.83
C GLY A 403 -6.91 -36.59 17.29
N LYS A 404 -6.11 -36.02 16.39
CA LYS A 404 -5.19 -34.92 16.70
C LYS A 404 -5.87 -33.56 16.55
N GLU A 405 -5.29 -32.53 17.15
CA GLU A 405 -5.75 -31.15 16.94
C GLU A 405 -5.50 -30.69 15.50
N TRP A 406 -6.38 -29.84 14.97
CA TRP A 406 -6.15 -29.17 13.69
C TRP A 406 -4.90 -28.29 13.76
N GLN A 407 -4.10 -28.30 12.70
CA GLN A 407 -3.06 -27.29 12.50
C GLN A 407 -3.65 -26.09 11.73
N PRO A 408 -3.02 -24.91 11.79
CA PRO A 408 -3.41 -23.75 10.97
C PRO A 408 -3.61 -24.12 9.50
N GLY A 409 -4.60 -23.48 8.88
CA GLY A 409 -5.01 -23.78 7.51
C GLY A 409 -5.64 -25.15 7.34
N CYS A 410 -6.01 -25.86 8.41
CA CYS A 410 -6.60 -27.19 8.34
C CYS A 410 -5.70 -28.18 7.59
N LEU A 411 -4.38 -28.07 7.84
CA LEU A 411 -3.32 -28.74 7.07
C LEU A 411 -3.66 -30.18 6.69
N LYS A 412 -3.63 -30.46 5.39
CA LYS A 412 -3.62 -31.80 4.81
C LYS A 412 -2.39 -31.97 3.91
N ILE A 413 -1.83 -33.19 3.90
CA ILE A 413 -0.73 -33.55 3.02
C ILE A 413 -1.23 -34.58 2.03
N LYS A 414 -1.02 -34.32 0.73
CA LYS A 414 -1.34 -35.24 -0.35
C LYS A 414 -0.04 -35.66 -1.04
N GLN A 415 0.33 -36.93 -0.92
CA GLN A 415 1.54 -37.44 -1.56
C GLN A 415 1.40 -37.49 -3.09
N SER A 416 2.50 -37.23 -3.81
CA SER A 416 2.57 -37.41 -5.26
C SER A 416 2.58 -38.90 -5.62
N THR A 417 2.22 -39.21 -6.86
CA THR A 417 2.40 -40.56 -7.42
C THR A 417 3.87 -40.97 -7.55
N ASP A 418 4.79 -40.00 -7.66
CA ASP A 418 6.23 -40.27 -7.76
C ASP A 418 6.85 -40.66 -6.41
N THR A 419 6.27 -40.16 -5.32
CA THR A 419 6.65 -40.47 -3.93
C THR A 419 5.40 -40.78 -3.11
N PRO A 420 4.77 -41.95 -3.33
CA PRO A 420 3.48 -42.27 -2.73
C PRO A 420 3.53 -42.49 -1.21
N VAL A 421 4.73 -42.65 -0.65
CA VAL A 421 4.98 -42.81 0.78
C VAL A 421 5.80 -41.63 1.29
N SER A 422 5.30 -40.95 2.32
CA SER A 422 5.97 -39.79 2.92
C SER A 422 7.35 -40.15 3.47
N LYS A 423 8.36 -39.32 3.18
CA LYS A 423 9.72 -39.48 3.73
C LYS A 423 10.01 -38.58 4.92
N GLY A 424 8.99 -37.90 5.44
CA GLY A 424 9.08 -37.03 6.61
C GLY A 424 7.72 -36.64 7.18
N THR A 425 7.74 -35.66 8.09
CA THR A 425 6.54 -35.07 8.71
C THR A 425 6.53 -33.56 8.55
N VAL A 426 5.35 -32.99 8.31
CA VAL A 426 5.15 -31.56 8.09
C VAL A 426 4.38 -30.94 9.27
N THR A 427 4.84 -29.79 9.74
CA THR A 427 4.07 -28.90 10.62
C THR A 427 4.03 -27.50 10.06
N ILE A 428 2.95 -26.76 10.35
CA ILE A 428 2.76 -25.38 9.91
C ILE A 428 2.31 -24.49 11.08
N ASP A 429 2.79 -23.26 11.11
CA ASP A 429 2.33 -22.23 12.05
C ASP A 429 1.29 -21.29 11.42
N GLN A 430 0.71 -20.39 12.23
CA GLN A 430 -0.32 -19.46 11.78
C GLN A 430 0.22 -18.43 10.76
N ASN A 431 1.54 -18.21 10.74
CA ASN A 431 2.23 -17.32 9.83
C ASN A 431 2.64 -18.04 8.53
N GLY A 432 2.20 -19.29 8.31
CA GLY A 432 2.52 -20.06 7.13
C GLY A 432 3.99 -20.50 7.03
N ASN A 433 4.73 -20.49 8.15
CA ASN A 433 6.05 -21.12 8.20
C ASN A 433 5.87 -22.63 8.34
N VAL A 434 6.53 -23.36 7.46
CA VAL A 434 6.48 -24.81 7.37
C VAL A 434 7.80 -25.39 7.83
N ILE A 435 7.72 -26.42 8.67
CA ILE A 435 8.84 -27.24 9.10
C ILE A 435 8.61 -28.66 8.57
N TYR A 436 9.55 -29.16 7.77
CA TYR A 436 9.58 -30.55 7.33
C TYR A 436 10.74 -31.29 7.99
N THR A 437 10.41 -32.33 8.75
CA THR A 437 11.37 -33.18 9.46
C THR A 437 11.50 -34.52 8.74
N PRO A 438 12.66 -34.86 8.16
CA PRO A 438 12.89 -36.14 7.51
C PRO A 438 12.77 -37.34 8.48
N ASN A 439 12.20 -38.45 8.01
CA ASN A 439 12.15 -39.73 8.72
C ASN A 439 13.44 -40.52 8.50
N GLY A 440 14.55 -40.01 9.01
CA GLY A 440 15.89 -40.55 8.79
C GLY A 440 16.60 -39.94 7.59
N ASN A 441 17.69 -40.58 7.17
CA ASN A 441 18.50 -40.13 6.04
C ASN A 441 18.11 -40.92 4.79
N TRP A 442 17.54 -40.23 3.80
CA TRP A 442 17.23 -40.76 2.49
C TRP A 442 17.87 -39.89 1.41
N HIS A 443 18.12 -40.45 0.23
CA HIS A 443 18.65 -39.71 -0.92
C HIS A 443 17.55 -39.52 -1.98
N GLY A 444 17.53 -38.35 -2.62
CA GLY A 444 16.61 -38.02 -3.71
C GLY A 444 15.60 -36.94 -3.30
N ALA A 445 14.35 -37.06 -3.75
CA ALA A 445 13.28 -36.09 -3.44
C ALA A 445 12.09 -36.72 -2.70
N ASP A 446 11.37 -35.91 -1.92
CA ASP A 446 10.01 -36.14 -1.43
C ASP A 446 9.09 -35.10 -2.07
N ILE A 447 8.06 -35.55 -2.78
CA ILE A 447 7.17 -34.72 -3.61
C ILE A 447 5.73 -34.89 -3.11
N PHE A 448 5.15 -33.81 -2.65
CA PHE A 448 3.80 -33.81 -2.10
C PHE A 448 3.13 -32.46 -2.31
N SER A 449 1.85 -32.36 -2.01
CA SER A 449 1.14 -31.09 -1.95
C SER A 449 0.74 -30.78 -0.52
N ILE A 450 0.99 -29.55 -0.11
CA ILE A 450 0.42 -28.95 1.09
C ILE A 450 -0.96 -28.42 0.71
N GLN A 451 -2.00 -28.92 1.37
CA GLN A 451 -3.36 -28.44 1.20
C GLN A 451 -3.80 -27.65 2.43
N VAL A 452 -4.23 -26.41 2.21
CA VAL A 452 -4.66 -25.50 3.27
C VAL A 452 -5.94 -24.73 2.94
N VAL A 453 -6.71 -24.40 3.96
CA VAL A 453 -7.86 -23.50 3.91
C VAL A 453 -7.45 -22.11 4.37
N THR A 454 -7.93 -21.10 3.66
CA THR A 454 -7.63 -19.69 3.92
C THR A 454 -8.86 -18.92 4.35
N SER A 455 -8.65 -17.67 4.77
CA SER A 455 -9.69 -16.69 5.10
C SER A 455 -10.75 -16.51 4.00
N ILE A 456 -10.44 -16.90 2.77
CA ILE A 456 -11.29 -16.74 1.59
C ILE A 456 -11.79 -18.07 1.07
N SER A 457 -10.88 -19.03 0.86
CA SER A 457 -11.24 -20.31 0.25
C SER A 457 -12.28 -21.05 1.09
N ARG A 458 -12.35 -20.77 2.40
CA ARG A 458 -13.41 -21.24 3.31
C ARG A 458 -14.84 -20.86 2.87
N PHE A 459 -15.02 -19.82 2.05
CA PHE A 459 -16.32 -19.41 1.53
C PHE A 459 -16.75 -20.22 0.31
N ASN A 460 -15.87 -21.03 -0.28
CA ASN A 460 -16.21 -21.86 -1.43
C ASN A 460 -17.19 -22.96 -1.00
N GLU A 461 -18.17 -23.22 -1.87
CA GLU A 461 -19.10 -24.32 -1.69
C GLU A 461 -18.41 -25.66 -1.99
N GLY A 462 -18.57 -26.63 -1.10
CA GLY A 462 -17.96 -27.95 -1.22
C GLY A 462 -16.57 -28.05 -0.60
N VAL A 463 -16.37 -29.08 0.23
CA VAL A 463 -15.15 -29.27 1.05
C VAL A 463 -13.87 -29.26 0.21
N GLU A 464 -13.86 -29.91 -0.95
CA GLU A 464 -12.66 -29.99 -1.80
C GLU A 464 -12.26 -28.62 -2.39
N PHE A 465 -13.23 -27.74 -2.65
CA PHE A 465 -12.97 -26.41 -3.20
C PHE A 465 -12.51 -25.41 -2.13
N GLN A 466 -12.59 -25.77 -0.85
CA GLN A 466 -12.09 -24.93 0.24
C GLN A 466 -10.58 -25.06 0.43
N TYR A 467 -9.94 -26.09 -0.14
CA TYR A 467 -8.49 -26.30 -0.02
C TYR A 467 -7.74 -25.71 -1.21
N ILE A 468 -6.80 -24.82 -0.92
CA ILE A 468 -5.73 -24.41 -1.81
C ILE A 468 -4.66 -25.51 -1.81
N THR A 469 -4.21 -25.94 -2.99
CA THR A 469 -3.22 -26.99 -3.14
C THR A 469 -1.89 -26.39 -3.59
N ILE A 470 -0.84 -26.54 -2.78
CA ILE A 470 0.49 -25.96 -3.00
C ILE A 470 1.48 -27.08 -3.29
N PRO A 471 2.02 -27.18 -4.51
CA PRO A 471 3.05 -28.16 -4.85
C PRO A 471 4.28 -27.96 -3.96
N THR A 472 4.84 -29.05 -3.43
CA THR A 472 5.99 -29.02 -2.51
C THR A 472 7.02 -30.06 -2.90
N ARG A 473 8.30 -29.67 -2.90
CA ARG A 473 9.42 -30.56 -3.21
C ARG A 473 10.56 -30.37 -2.22
N ILE A 474 10.92 -31.43 -1.50
CA ILE A 474 12.10 -31.47 -0.62
C ILE A 474 13.14 -32.40 -1.24
N VAL A 475 14.38 -31.95 -1.36
CA VAL A 475 15.50 -32.82 -1.76
C VAL A 475 16.38 -33.05 -0.55
N GLN A 476 16.75 -34.31 -0.31
CA GLN A 476 17.73 -34.63 0.72
C GLN A 476 18.96 -35.28 0.07
N GLU A 477 20.12 -34.69 0.37
CA GLU A 477 21.41 -35.13 -0.14
C GLU A 477 22.34 -35.59 0.98
N PRO A 478 23.22 -36.58 0.73
CA PRO A 478 24.29 -36.92 1.66
C PRO A 478 25.17 -35.70 1.97
N LEU A 479 25.83 -35.74 3.13
CA LEU A 479 26.95 -34.84 3.39
C LEU A 479 28.05 -35.17 2.39
N SER A 480 28.35 -34.26 1.46
CA SER A 480 29.52 -34.41 0.62
C SER A 480 30.74 -34.25 1.51
N GLY A 481 31.61 -35.27 1.56
CA GLY A 481 32.97 -35.14 2.14
C GLY A 481 33.88 -34.20 1.34
N ILE A 482 33.32 -33.48 0.38
CA ILE A 482 33.94 -32.39 -0.35
C ILE A 482 33.50 -31.13 0.38
N GLU A 483 34.43 -30.51 1.12
CA GLU A 483 34.25 -29.13 1.57
C GLU A 483 33.92 -28.29 0.35
N ASP A 484 32.81 -27.55 0.43
CA ASP A 484 32.50 -26.51 -0.53
C ASP A 484 33.58 -25.44 -0.31
N LYS A 485 34.72 -25.59 -1.00
CA LYS A 485 35.66 -24.50 -1.17
C LYS A 485 34.87 -23.47 -1.92
N SER A 486 34.33 -22.51 -1.18
CA SER A 486 33.82 -21.28 -1.75
C SER A 486 34.89 -20.80 -2.72
N VAL A 487 34.60 -20.88 -4.02
CA VAL A 487 35.29 -20.05 -4.97
C VAL A 487 34.96 -18.65 -4.50
N SER A 488 35.96 -18.00 -3.88
CA SER A 488 35.93 -16.59 -3.60
C SER A 488 35.44 -15.91 -4.86
N SER A 489 34.21 -15.41 -4.83
CA SER A 489 33.67 -14.48 -5.84
C SER A 489 34.30 -13.09 -5.67
N GLY A 490 35.58 -13.04 -5.29
CA GLY A 490 36.44 -11.88 -5.41
C GLY A 490 37.06 -11.86 -6.80
N GLY A 491 36.46 -11.09 -7.70
CA GLY A 491 37.08 -10.68 -8.96
C GLY A 491 36.70 -11.55 -10.15
N GLY A 492 35.79 -11.04 -10.97
CA GLY A 492 35.57 -11.54 -12.32
C GLY A 492 36.87 -11.47 -13.12
N GLY A 493 37.31 -12.63 -13.60
CA GLY A 493 38.43 -12.78 -14.52
C GLY A 493 38.16 -13.95 -15.43
N SER A 494 37.75 -13.66 -16.66
CA SER A 494 37.55 -14.60 -17.77
C SER A 494 38.68 -15.64 -17.86
N ILE A 495 38.36 -16.90 -17.54
CA ILE A 495 39.09 -18.07 -18.04
C ILE A 495 38.18 -18.74 -19.06
N GLY A 496 37.97 -18.09 -20.20
CA GLY A 496 37.03 -18.59 -21.21
C GLY A 496 37.27 -18.16 -22.65
N ALA A 497 38.28 -17.32 -22.95
CA ALA A 497 38.56 -16.91 -24.34
C ALA A 497 39.95 -17.36 -24.83
N GLY A 498 40.99 -17.29 -23.99
CA GLY A 498 42.35 -17.68 -24.38
C GLY A 498 42.54 -19.19 -24.58
N PHE A 499 41.86 -20.02 -23.77
CA PHE A 499 41.98 -21.48 -23.86
C PHE A 499 41.29 -22.04 -25.11
N ILE A 500 40.16 -21.46 -25.52
CA ILE A 500 39.44 -21.85 -26.75
C ILE A 500 40.21 -21.43 -28.01
N LEU A 501 40.88 -20.26 -27.99
CA LEU A 501 41.77 -19.85 -29.09
C LEU A 501 43.03 -20.72 -29.19
N SER A 502 43.56 -21.24 -28.07
CA SER A 502 44.68 -22.18 -28.09
C SER A 502 44.32 -23.55 -28.70
N LEU A 503 43.08 -24.02 -28.50
CA LEU A 503 42.57 -25.24 -29.15
C LEU A 503 42.31 -25.04 -30.65
N LEU A 504 41.86 -23.86 -31.08
CA LEU A 504 41.67 -23.54 -32.50
C LEU A 504 43.01 -23.34 -33.24
N GLY A 505 44.04 -22.79 -32.57
CA GLY A 505 45.40 -22.67 -33.12
C GLY A 505 46.07 -24.02 -33.40
N LEU A 506 45.83 -25.02 -32.56
CA LEU A 506 46.36 -26.38 -32.75
C LEU A 506 45.64 -27.17 -33.87
N VAL A 507 44.39 -26.82 -34.19
CA VAL A 507 43.66 -27.36 -35.36
C VAL A 507 44.12 -26.72 -36.67
N ALA A 508 44.48 -25.43 -36.66
CA ALA A 508 45.02 -24.74 -37.84
C ALA A 508 46.44 -25.23 -38.23
N LEU A 509 47.30 -25.53 -37.25
CA LEU A 509 48.66 -26.04 -37.49
C LEU A 509 48.71 -27.48 -38.02
N ARG A 510 47.62 -28.25 -37.91
CA ARG A 510 47.53 -29.60 -38.50
C ARG A 510 47.09 -29.59 -39.98
N ARG A 511 46.68 -28.44 -40.53
CA ARG A 511 46.31 -28.28 -41.95
C ARG A 511 47.38 -27.61 -42.83
N PHE A 512 48.53 -27.23 -42.27
CA PHE A 512 49.68 -26.68 -43.03
C PHE A 512 50.88 -27.64 -43.14
N LYS A 513 50.71 -28.91 -42.76
CA LYS A 513 51.63 -30.01 -43.09
C LYS A 513 50.83 -31.20 -43.62
N SER A 514 50.31 -31.07 -44.83
CA SER A 514 50.07 -32.15 -45.79
C SER A 514 50.09 -31.59 -47.20
#